data_AF-A0A183BHR5-F1
#
_entry.id   AF-A0A183BHR5-F1
#
_cell.length_a   1.000
_cell.length_b   1.000
_cell.length_c   1.000
_cell.angle_alpha   90.00
_cell.angle_beta   90.00
_cell.angle_gamma   90.00
#
_symmetry.space_group_name_H-M   'P 1'
#
loop_
_entity.id
_entity.type
_entity.pdbx_description
1 polymer ?
#
loop_
_entity_poly.entity_id
_entity_poly.type
_entity_poly.pdbx_seq_one_letter_code
_entity_poly.pdbx_strand_id
1 'polypeptide(L)'
;MQQKCVFSLITHDNSEVVVPADFVDQSEMLSNYAKTQPQENGAEEEQQAKFVMTDKAPFTNKFHLELIFEFLRLYKREQPHETPEEGASDVRLGKGESNSEEPNFESTMPEWALDLFSKQSKNDLFLTMNSANYFGIGPFVTLSAAFVCFQIMKKGAEEAAEYLNLELDPNSAEEMRKLMGEMGQAREEQAKQEKASYSAKEKKEKDEARRRAEAEARAAAELENQKEDE
;
A
#
# COMPACT_ATOMS: atom_id res chain seq x y z
N MET A 1 19.38 -32.08 -2.63
CA MET A 1 18.07 -31.96 -3.28
C MET A 1 17.06 -31.60 -2.20
N GLN A 2 16.35 -30.48 -2.32
CA GLN A 2 15.28 -30.13 -1.35
C GLN A 2 14.02 -30.91 -1.74
N GLN A 3 13.44 -31.64 -0.78
CA GLN A 3 12.13 -32.27 -0.91
C GLN A 3 11.08 -31.19 -1.24
N LYS A 4 10.31 -31.40 -2.30
CA LYS A 4 9.25 -30.49 -2.72
C LYS A 4 7.94 -30.97 -2.06
N CYS A 5 7.60 -30.39 -0.91
CA CYS A 5 6.33 -30.69 -0.26
C CYS A 5 5.20 -30.02 -1.05
N VAL A 6 4.22 -30.81 -1.49
CA VAL A 6 3.00 -30.29 -2.12
C VAL A 6 1.98 -30.08 -1.00
N PHE A 7 1.56 -28.83 -0.80
CA PHE A 7 0.66 -28.48 0.29
C PHE A 7 -0.76 -28.28 -0.24
N SER A 8 -1.78 -28.82 0.42
CA SER A 8 -3.18 -28.56 0.08
C SER A 8 -4.00 -28.07 1.27
N LEU A 9 -4.94 -27.17 0.99
CA LEU A 9 -5.90 -26.63 1.94
C LEU A 9 -7.28 -27.23 1.66
N ILE A 10 -7.95 -27.70 2.70
CA ILE A 10 -9.38 -28.05 2.65
C ILE A 10 -10.18 -26.88 3.21
N THR A 11 -10.91 -26.20 2.33
CA THR A 11 -11.69 -24.99 2.63
C THR A 11 -13.04 -25.31 3.29
N HIS A 12 -13.75 -24.27 3.75
CA HIS A 12 -15.04 -24.43 4.45
C HIS A 12 -16.15 -25.03 3.57
N ASP A 13 -16.05 -24.87 2.25
CA ASP A 13 -16.94 -25.48 1.27
C ASP A 13 -16.48 -26.89 0.85
N ASN A 14 -15.54 -27.48 1.58
CA ASN A 14 -14.89 -28.77 1.31
C ASN A 14 -14.11 -28.84 -0.02
N SER A 15 -13.78 -27.70 -0.63
CA SER A 15 -12.86 -27.69 -1.77
C SER A 15 -11.44 -28.00 -1.30
N GLU A 16 -10.74 -28.85 -2.04
CA GLU A 16 -9.30 -29.04 -1.87
C GLU A 16 -8.55 -28.13 -2.85
N VAL A 17 -7.68 -27.26 -2.33
CA VAL A 17 -6.91 -26.29 -3.10
C VAL A 17 -5.42 -26.57 -2.89
N VAL A 18 -4.70 -26.83 -3.98
CA VAL A 18 -3.24 -26.96 -3.94
C VAL A 18 -2.63 -25.57 -3.79
N VAL A 19 -1.77 -25.43 -2.79
CA VAL A 19 -1.15 -24.17 -2.39
C VAL A 19 0.17 -24.01 -3.12
N PRO A 20 0.40 -22.87 -3.82
CA PRO A 20 1.70 -22.56 -4.40
C PRO A 20 2.78 -22.42 -3.31
N ALA A 21 4.01 -22.84 -3.63
CA ALA A 21 5.14 -22.71 -2.69
C ALA A 21 5.33 -21.26 -2.19
N ASP A 22 5.18 -20.28 -3.09
CA ASP A 22 5.28 -18.86 -2.77
C ASP A 22 4.26 -18.42 -1.70
N PHE A 23 3.09 -19.07 -1.61
CA PHE A 23 2.12 -18.78 -0.56
C PHE A 23 2.54 -19.37 0.79
N VAL A 24 3.12 -20.58 0.79
CA VAL A 24 3.62 -21.21 2.01
C VAL A 24 4.74 -20.36 2.63
N ASP A 25 5.65 -19.87 1.79
CA ASP A 25 6.79 -19.04 2.21
C ASP A 25 6.35 -17.69 2.79
N GLN A 26 5.26 -17.12 2.28
CA GLN A 26 4.71 -15.82 2.72
C GLN A 26 3.69 -15.95 3.85
N SER A 27 3.16 -17.16 4.09
CA SER A 27 2.22 -17.42 5.17
C SER A 27 2.99 -17.84 6.43
N GLU A 28 3.01 -16.96 7.43
CA GLU A 28 3.57 -17.29 8.76
C GLU A 28 2.91 -18.54 9.35
N MET A 29 1.60 -18.64 9.19
CA MET A 29 0.80 -19.75 9.70
C MET A 29 1.18 -21.09 9.04
N LEU A 30 1.23 -21.15 7.71
CA LEU A 30 1.58 -22.37 6.99
C LEU A 30 3.06 -22.71 7.09
N SER A 31 3.94 -21.72 7.10
CA SER A 31 5.37 -21.92 7.36
C SER A 31 5.61 -22.57 8.73
N ASN A 32 4.88 -22.16 9.76
CA ASN A 32 4.97 -22.78 11.08
C ASN A 32 4.34 -24.18 11.10
N TYR A 33 3.19 -24.36 10.44
CA TYR A 33 2.56 -25.67 10.35
C TYR A 33 3.43 -26.69 9.60
N ALA A 34 4.07 -26.30 8.50
CA ALA A 34 4.98 -27.15 7.73
C ALA A 34 6.15 -27.65 8.58
N LYS A 35 6.69 -26.82 9.48
CA LYS A 35 7.75 -27.21 10.43
C LYS A 35 7.31 -28.24 11.47
N THR A 36 6.01 -28.32 11.77
CA THR A 36 5.46 -29.31 12.70
C THR A 36 5.12 -30.65 12.06
N GLN A 37 5.16 -30.75 10.73
CA GLN A 37 4.90 -32.01 10.04
C GLN A 37 6.07 -32.97 10.23
N PRO A 38 5.81 -34.28 10.43
CA PRO A 38 6.88 -35.26 10.53
C PRO A 38 7.67 -35.27 9.22
N GLN A 39 8.96 -34.95 9.31
CA GLN A 39 9.90 -35.17 8.21
C GLN A 39 10.15 -36.68 8.13
N GLU A 40 9.48 -37.35 7.20
CA GLU A 40 9.78 -38.76 6.93
C GLU A 40 11.16 -38.83 6.27
N ASN A 41 12.17 -39.13 7.08
CA ASN A 41 13.53 -39.42 6.63
C ASN A 41 13.51 -40.66 5.73
N GLY A 42 13.47 -40.47 4.41
CA GLY A 42 13.81 -41.51 3.45
C GLY A 42 12.79 -41.85 2.36
N ALA A 43 11.66 -41.14 2.25
CA ALA A 43 10.76 -41.31 1.10
C ALA A 43 11.10 -40.28 0.00
N GLU A 44 11.49 -40.78 -1.18
CA GLU A 44 11.59 -39.99 -2.42
C GLU A 44 10.20 -39.59 -2.99
N GLU A 45 9.12 -39.92 -2.29
CA GLU A 45 7.75 -39.54 -2.66
C GLU A 45 7.43 -38.11 -2.21
N GLU A 46 6.78 -37.33 -3.09
CA GLU A 46 6.27 -35.99 -2.77
C GLU A 46 5.33 -36.08 -1.56
N GLN A 47 5.81 -35.64 -0.40
CA GLN A 47 5.00 -35.62 0.81
C GLN A 47 3.88 -34.59 0.65
N GLN A 48 2.63 -35.06 0.55
CA GLN A 48 1.46 -34.21 0.43
C GLN A 48 0.95 -33.84 1.82
N ALA A 49 1.21 -32.61 2.26
CA ALA A 49 0.70 -32.10 3.53
C ALA A 49 -0.68 -31.46 3.32
N LYS A 50 -1.68 -31.91 4.10
CA LYS A 50 -3.04 -31.39 4.03
C LYS A 50 -3.38 -30.61 5.29
N PHE A 51 -3.81 -29.36 5.13
CA PHE A 51 -4.33 -28.55 6.22
C PHE A 51 -5.83 -28.34 6.06
N VAL A 52 -6.58 -28.67 7.10
CA VAL A 52 -8.04 -28.49 7.13
C VAL A 52 -8.35 -27.20 7.89
N MET A 53 -9.09 -26.29 7.26
CA MET A 53 -9.57 -25.06 7.90
C MET A 53 -10.36 -25.40 9.16
N THR A 54 -9.99 -24.79 10.30
CA THR A 54 -10.69 -24.98 11.57
C THR A 54 -12.01 -24.21 11.60
N ASP A 55 -12.94 -24.62 12.45
CA ASP A 55 -14.19 -23.90 12.75
C ASP A 55 -14.00 -22.43 13.21
N LYS A 56 -12.84 -22.11 13.79
CA LYS A 56 -12.46 -20.75 14.22
C LYS A 56 -11.85 -19.89 13.12
N ALA A 57 -11.57 -20.47 11.95
CA ALA A 57 -10.96 -19.75 10.86
C ALA A 57 -12.02 -18.92 10.11
N PRO A 58 -11.65 -17.79 9.49
CA PRO A 58 -12.58 -17.01 8.69
C PRO A 58 -13.08 -17.83 7.51
N PHE A 59 -14.29 -17.52 7.02
CA PHE A 59 -14.83 -18.20 5.85
C PHE A 59 -13.93 -17.98 4.63
N THR A 60 -13.20 -19.03 4.27
CA THR A 60 -12.30 -19.08 3.12
C THR A 60 -12.77 -20.17 2.18
N ASN A 61 -13.01 -19.81 0.92
CA ASN A 61 -13.29 -20.72 -0.18
C ASN A 61 -12.15 -20.65 -1.20
N LYS A 62 -12.27 -21.42 -2.29
CA LYS A 62 -11.28 -21.43 -3.37
C LYS A 62 -11.00 -20.05 -3.96
N PHE A 63 -12.05 -19.26 -4.17
CA PHE A 63 -11.93 -17.92 -4.74
C PHE A 63 -11.06 -16.99 -3.88
N HIS A 64 -11.27 -16.95 -2.56
CA HIS A 64 -10.46 -16.13 -1.65
C HIS A 64 -8.97 -16.52 -1.72
N LEU A 65 -8.68 -17.82 -1.79
CA LEU A 65 -7.29 -18.31 -1.91
C LEU A 65 -6.66 -17.91 -3.24
N GLU A 66 -7.38 -18.08 -4.36
CA GLU A 66 -6.91 -17.71 -5.69
C GLU A 66 -6.60 -16.22 -5.81
N LEU A 67 -7.41 -15.35 -5.19
CA LEU A 67 -7.16 -13.92 -5.15
C LEU A 67 -5.87 -13.59 -4.38
N ILE A 68 -5.60 -14.29 -3.26
CA ILE A 68 -4.35 -14.11 -2.51
C ILE A 68 -3.15 -14.65 -3.32
N PHE A 69 -3.31 -15.78 -4.02
CA PHE A 69 -2.26 -16.32 -4.89
C PHE A 69 -1.91 -15.35 -6.01
N GLU A 70 -2.92 -14.78 -6.67
CA GLU A 70 -2.72 -13.77 -7.70
C GLU A 70 -2.02 -12.53 -7.15
N PHE A 71 -2.46 -12.05 -5.99
CA PHE A 71 -1.80 -10.95 -5.29
C PHE A 71 -0.32 -11.24 -5.05
N LEU A 72 0.03 -12.39 -4.44
CA LEU A 72 1.43 -12.72 -4.12
C LEU A 72 2.29 -12.84 -5.37
N ARG A 73 1.73 -13.39 -6.45
CA ARG A 73 2.41 -13.48 -7.75
C ARG A 73 2.74 -12.09 -8.31
N LEU A 74 1.80 -11.15 -8.23
CA LEU A 74 2.02 -9.76 -8.66
C LEU A 74 2.99 -9.04 -7.71
N TYR A 75 2.77 -9.17 -6.41
CA TYR A 75 3.61 -8.56 -5.38
C TYR A 75 5.09 -8.95 -5.53
N LYS A 76 5.37 -10.26 -5.72
CA LYS A 76 6.73 -10.77 -5.93
C LYS A 76 7.36 -10.27 -7.23
N ARG A 77 6.57 -10.13 -8.30
CA ARG A 77 7.06 -9.61 -9.59
C ARG A 77 7.53 -8.15 -9.50
N GLU A 78 6.86 -7.38 -8.66
CA GLU A 78 7.05 -5.93 -8.55
C GLU A 78 7.97 -5.53 -7.39
N GLN A 79 8.37 -6.47 -6.53
CA GLN A 79 9.43 -6.21 -5.55
C GLN A 79 10.77 -6.09 -6.27
N PRO A 80 11.54 -5.00 -6.06
CA PRO A 80 12.92 -4.95 -6.50
C PRO A 80 13.68 -6.08 -5.81
N HIS A 81 14.44 -6.88 -6.56
CA HIS A 81 15.34 -7.88 -5.99
C HIS A 81 16.35 -7.19 -5.07
N GLU A 82 16.10 -7.17 -3.76
CA GLU A 82 17.10 -6.80 -2.78
C GLU A 82 18.19 -7.89 -2.79
N THR A 83 19.40 -7.52 -3.19
CA THR A 83 20.60 -8.30 -2.89
C THR A 83 20.69 -8.49 -1.37
N PRO A 84 20.98 -9.72 -0.88
CA PRO A 84 20.86 -10.03 0.53
C PRO A 84 22.01 -9.37 1.30
N GLU A 85 21.75 -8.22 1.91
CA GLU A 85 22.48 -7.78 3.09
C GLU A 85 21.62 -8.04 4.33
N GLU A 86 22.27 -8.62 5.33
CA GLU A 86 21.69 -9.15 6.55
C GLU A 86 20.87 -8.11 7.33
N GLY A 87 19.67 -8.52 7.72
CA GLY A 87 19.02 -8.02 8.93
C GLY A 87 18.24 -6.71 8.77
N ALA A 88 16.96 -6.82 8.44
CA ALA A 88 15.86 -6.35 9.29
C ALA A 88 14.53 -6.58 8.58
N SER A 89 13.66 -7.31 9.25
CA SER A 89 12.21 -7.26 9.07
C SER A 89 11.72 -5.82 9.20
N ASP A 90 11.53 -5.13 8.09
CA ASP A 90 10.61 -4.01 8.01
C ASP A 90 10.22 -3.85 6.56
N VAL A 91 8.92 -3.93 6.28
CA VAL A 91 8.39 -3.52 4.98
C VAL A 91 8.66 -2.02 4.90
N ARG A 92 9.78 -1.64 4.28
CA ARG A 92 10.12 -0.25 4.00
C ARG A 92 9.15 0.28 2.95
N LEU A 93 7.97 0.69 3.39
CA LEU A 93 7.25 1.79 2.77
C LEU A 93 8.23 2.96 2.73
N GLY A 94 8.63 3.35 1.52
CA GLY A 94 9.64 4.35 1.17
C GLY A 94 10.22 5.18 2.31
N LYS A 95 11.53 5.02 2.54
CA LYS A 95 12.35 6.03 3.22
C LYS A 95 12.48 7.23 2.26
N GLY A 96 11.41 8.02 2.16
CA GLY A 96 11.42 9.34 1.55
C GLY A 96 11.89 10.33 2.60
N GLU A 97 12.97 11.03 2.29
CA GLU A 97 13.54 12.10 3.10
C GLU A 97 12.48 13.15 3.45
N SER A 98 12.62 13.74 4.63
CA SER A 98 11.67 14.71 5.17
C SER A 98 11.43 15.87 4.20
N ASN A 99 10.25 15.89 3.59
CA ASN A 99 9.57 17.10 3.18
C ASN A 99 8.12 16.97 3.62
N SER A 100 7.60 18.04 4.18
CA SER A 100 6.25 18.19 4.71
C SER A 100 5.19 18.18 3.60
N GLU A 101 5.02 17.04 2.94
CA GLU A 101 3.96 16.79 1.97
C GLU A 101 2.92 15.87 2.64
N GLU A 102 1.63 16.23 2.55
CA GLU A 102 0.55 15.33 2.93
C GLU A 102 0.76 13.95 2.28
N PRO A 103 0.35 12.83 2.92
CA PRO A 103 0.35 11.54 2.26
C PRO A 103 -0.62 11.62 1.08
N ASN A 104 -0.09 11.84 -0.12
CA ASN A 104 -0.84 11.69 -1.36
C ASN A 104 -1.14 10.20 -1.52
N PHE A 105 -2.25 9.74 -0.94
CA PHE A 105 -2.58 8.31 -0.88
C PHE A 105 -2.72 7.66 -2.27
N GLU A 106 -3.11 8.43 -3.30
CA GLU A 106 -3.09 7.99 -4.70
C GLU A 106 -1.68 7.65 -5.20
N SER A 107 -0.64 8.26 -4.61
CA SER A 107 0.76 8.05 -4.95
C SER A 107 1.43 6.91 -4.16
N THR A 108 0.75 6.31 -3.18
CA THR A 108 1.34 5.24 -2.32
C THR A 108 0.90 3.82 -2.67
N MET A 109 -0.18 3.66 -3.44
CA MET A 109 -0.65 2.33 -3.86
C MET A 109 -0.13 1.99 -5.26
N PRO A 110 0.52 0.83 -5.45
CA PRO A 110 0.88 0.37 -6.79
C PRO A 110 -0.35 0.20 -7.69
N GLU A 111 -0.27 0.65 -8.95
CA GLU A 111 -1.40 0.58 -9.91
C GLU A 111 -1.95 -0.84 -10.08
N TRP A 112 -1.08 -1.86 -10.07
CA TRP A 112 -1.50 -3.26 -10.17
C TRP A 112 -2.35 -3.70 -8.97
N ALA A 113 -2.09 -3.17 -7.78
CA ALA A 113 -2.85 -3.50 -6.57
C ALA A 113 -4.21 -2.81 -6.61
N LEU A 114 -4.24 -1.56 -7.07
CA LEU A 114 -5.47 -0.81 -7.29
C LEU A 114 -6.39 -1.51 -8.30
N ASP A 115 -5.84 -1.93 -9.44
CA ASP A 115 -6.56 -2.68 -10.47
C ASP A 115 -7.07 -4.05 -9.94
N LEU A 116 -6.26 -4.77 -9.18
CA LEU A 116 -6.66 -6.05 -8.58
C LEU A 116 -7.83 -5.90 -7.61
N PHE A 117 -7.74 -4.97 -6.65
CA PHE A 117 -8.74 -4.80 -5.60
C PHE A 117 -10.03 -4.14 -6.10
N SER A 118 -9.95 -3.22 -7.06
CA SER A 118 -11.13 -2.54 -7.63
C SER A 118 -12.09 -3.46 -8.38
N LYS A 119 -11.62 -4.62 -8.84
CA LYS A 119 -12.44 -5.64 -9.50
C LYS A 119 -13.24 -6.51 -8.53
N GLN A 120 -12.90 -6.48 -7.24
CA GLN A 120 -13.50 -7.35 -6.25
C GLN A 120 -14.79 -6.75 -5.70
N SER A 121 -15.77 -7.60 -5.39
CA SER A 121 -16.90 -7.14 -4.60
C SER A 121 -16.43 -6.75 -3.20
N LYS A 122 -17.14 -5.81 -2.56
CA LYS A 122 -16.83 -5.37 -1.20
C LYS A 122 -16.71 -6.55 -0.23
N ASN A 123 -17.73 -7.41 -0.21
CA ASN A 123 -17.80 -8.53 0.74
C ASN A 123 -16.68 -9.53 0.49
N ASP A 124 -16.40 -9.84 -0.78
CA ASP A 124 -15.34 -10.76 -1.16
C ASP A 124 -13.96 -10.23 -0.76
N LEU A 125 -13.72 -8.93 -0.92
CA LEU A 125 -12.48 -8.29 -0.48
C LEU A 125 -12.32 -8.41 1.04
N PHE A 126 -13.34 -8.08 1.84
CA PHE A 126 -13.26 -8.19 3.30
C PHE A 126 -13.07 -9.64 3.78
N LEU A 127 -13.76 -10.61 3.17
CA LEU A 127 -13.56 -12.03 3.49
C LEU A 127 -12.16 -12.51 3.13
N THR A 128 -11.62 -12.04 2.00
CA THR A 128 -10.25 -12.33 1.60
C THR A 128 -9.23 -11.68 2.52
N MET A 129 -9.46 -10.43 2.97
CA MET A 129 -8.64 -9.75 3.97
C MET A 129 -8.55 -10.54 5.27
N ASN A 130 -9.70 -11.02 5.77
CA ASN A 130 -9.75 -11.85 6.97
C ASN A 130 -8.99 -13.17 6.76
N SER A 131 -9.15 -13.80 5.60
CA SER A 131 -8.43 -15.01 5.22
C SER A 131 -6.91 -14.79 5.19
N ALA A 132 -6.45 -13.72 4.52
CA ALA A 132 -5.04 -13.35 4.46
C ALA A 132 -4.46 -13.05 5.84
N ASN A 133 -5.23 -12.37 6.71
CA ASN A 133 -4.83 -12.11 8.09
C ASN A 133 -4.71 -13.41 8.90
N TYR A 134 -5.63 -14.36 8.74
CA TYR A 134 -5.54 -15.68 9.37
C TYR A 134 -4.28 -16.44 8.95
N PHE A 135 -3.92 -16.38 7.66
CA PHE A 135 -2.70 -17.00 7.14
C PHE A 135 -1.42 -16.22 7.46
N GLY A 136 -1.51 -15.02 8.05
CA GLY A 136 -0.35 -14.17 8.35
C GLY A 136 0.28 -13.52 7.12
N ILE A 137 -0.50 -13.23 6.08
CA ILE A 137 0.00 -12.64 4.83
C ILE A 137 -0.06 -11.11 4.93
N GLY A 138 0.92 -10.57 5.66
CA GLY A 138 1.02 -9.14 5.99
C GLY A 138 0.86 -8.20 4.79
N PRO A 139 1.62 -8.38 3.68
CA PRO A 139 1.53 -7.48 2.53
C PRO A 139 0.13 -7.37 1.92
N PHE A 140 -0.63 -8.46 1.88
CA PHE A 140 -2.00 -8.45 1.38
C PHE A 140 -2.87 -7.58 2.30
N VAL A 141 -2.80 -7.82 3.61
CA VAL A 141 -3.59 -7.10 4.61
C VAL A 141 -3.28 -5.60 4.57
N THR A 142 -2.01 -5.23 4.51
CA THR A 142 -1.60 -3.81 4.45
C THR A 142 -2.11 -3.11 3.19
N LEU A 143 -1.90 -3.69 2.00
CA LEU A 143 -2.30 -3.04 0.75
C LEU A 143 -3.82 -3.01 0.57
N SER A 144 -4.52 -4.07 0.95
CA SER A 144 -5.99 -4.08 0.90
C SER A 144 -6.62 -3.12 1.92
N ALA A 145 -6.05 -2.98 3.13
CA ALA A 145 -6.48 -1.99 4.10
C ALA A 145 -6.27 -0.55 3.57
N ALA A 146 -5.11 -0.28 2.96
CA ALA A 146 -4.86 1.01 2.31
C ALA A 146 -5.86 1.29 1.19
N PHE A 147 -6.27 0.27 0.43
CA PHE A 147 -7.28 0.40 -0.63
C PHE A 147 -8.66 0.75 -0.03
N VAL A 148 -9.05 0.08 1.06
CA VAL A 148 -10.30 0.39 1.77
C VAL A 148 -10.27 1.82 2.33
N CYS A 149 -9.17 2.25 2.95
CA CYS A 149 -9.00 3.63 3.42
C CYS A 149 -9.13 4.62 2.27
N PHE A 150 -8.53 4.34 1.12
CA PHE A 150 -8.64 5.15 -0.08
C PHE A 150 -10.09 5.29 -0.55
N GLN A 151 -10.84 4.19 -0.60
CA GLN A 151 -12.25 4.19 -0.99
C GLN A 151 -13.11 4.99 -0.02
N ILE A 152 -12.80 4.95 1.29
CA ILE A 152 -13.48 5.74 2.32
C ILE A 152 -13.16 7.23 2.17
N MET A 153 -11.90 7.60 1.95
CA MET A 153 -11.48 9.00 1.82
C MET A 153 -12.03 9.68 0.56
N LYS A 154 -12.35 8.91 -0.48
CA LYS A 154 -13.04 9.41 -1.68
C LYS A 154 -14.53 9.68 -1.44
N LYS A 155 -15.08 9.20 -0.33
CA LYS A 155 -16.48 9.26 0.03
C LYS A 155 -16.71 10.29 1.14
N GLY A 156 -17.92 10.86 1.18
CA GLY A 156 -18.37 11.59 2.37
C GLY A 156 -18.68 10.63 3.53
N ALA A 157 -18.90 11.17 4.73
CA ALA A 157 -19.15 10.43 5.96
C ALA A 157 -20.26 9.38 5.83
N GLU A 158 -21.38 9.76 5.23
CA GLU A 158 -22.55 8.90 5.05
C GLU A 158 -22.28 7.77 4.05
N GLU A 159 -21.68 8.10 2.91
CA GLU A 159 -21.31 7.11 1.90
C GLU A 159 -20.23 6.15 2.40
N ALA A 160 -19.32 6.62 3.25
CA ALA A 160 -18.31 5.79 3.90
C ALA A 160 -18.94 4.81 4.90
N ALA A 161 -19.89 5.29 5.71
CA ALA A 161 -20.63 4.43 6.62
C ALA A 161 -21.50 3.40 5.90
N GLU A 162 -22.20 3.81 4.83
CA GLU A 162 -22.94 2.88 3.96
C GLU A 162 -21.99 1.87 3.30
N TYR A 163 -20.84 2.35 2.81
CA TYR A 163 -19.80 1.48 2.28
C TYR A 163 -19.36 0.45 3.33
N LEU A 164 -19.12 0.85 4.57
CA LEU A 164 -18.74 -0.07 5.65
C LEU A 164 -19.91 -0.85 6.27
N ASN A 165 -21.14 -0.61 5.80
CA ASN A 165 -22.36 -1.17 6.38
C ASN A 165 -22.49 -0.88 7.88
N LEU A 166 -22.11 0.33 8.29
CA LEU A 166 -22.23 0.83 9.66
C LEU A 166 -23.60 1.49 9.83
N GLU A 167 -24.33 1.07 10.87
CA GLU A 167 -25.50 1.82 11.32
C GLU A 167 -25.01 3.08 12.05
N LEU A 168 -25.12 4.22 11.37
CA LEU A 168 -24.91 5.51 12.03
C LEU A 168 -26.17 5.88 12.79
N ASP A 169 -26.09 5.94 14.11
CA ASP A 169 -27.07 6.67 14.87
C ASP A 169 -26.96 8.18 14.53
N PRO A 170 -28.04 8.96 14.75
CA PRO A 170 -28.08 10.38 14.37
C PRO A 170 -26.96 11.22 14.98
N ASN A 171 -26.51 10.91 16.21
CA ASN A 171 -25.45 11.66 16.88
C ASN A 171 -24.08 11.31 16.26
N SER A 172 -23.83 10.03 15.99
CA SER A 172 -22.60 9.58 15.31
C SER A 172 -22.47 10.15 13.89
N ALA A 173 -23.58 10.28 13.16
CA ALA A 173 -23.58 10.91 11.84
C ALA A 173 -23.22 12.40 11.93
N GLU A 174 -23.74 13.12 12.92
CA GLU A 174 -23.47 14.55 13.13
C GLU A 174 -22.01 14.79 13.55
N GLU A 175 -21.46 13.97 14.46
CA GLU A 175 -20.05 14.01 14.83
C GLU A 175 -19.12 13.73 13.64
N MET A 176 -19.45 12.73 12.82
CA MET A 176 -18.66 12.37 11.65
C MET A 176 -18.70 13.47 10.57
N ARG A 177 -19.86 14.11 10.35
CA ARG A 177 -19.97 15.28 9.46
C ARG A 177 -19.12 16.45 9.96
N LYS A 178 -19.13 16.71 11.26
CA LYS A 178 -18.30 17.77 11.86
C LYS A 178 -16.81 17.49 11.66
N LEU A 179 -16.38 16.28 11.95
CA LEU A 179 -14.97 15.87 11.83
C LEU A 179 -14.49 15.93 10.37
N MET A 180 -15.29 15.45 9.42
CA MET A 180 -14.96 15.54 8.00
C MET A 180 -14.98 16.99 7.48
N GLY A 181 -15.89 17.83 7.99
CA GLY A 181 -15.91 19.26 7.69
C GLY A 181 -14.65 19.98 8.15
N GLU A 182 -14.20 19.70 9.38
CA GLU A 182 -12.95 20.23 9.94
C GLU A 182 -11.73 19.76 9.13
N MET A 183 -11.67 18.49 8.75
CA MET A 183 -10.61 17.98 7.87
C MET A 183 -10.63 18.60 6.47
N GLY A 184 -11.82 18.79 5.88
CA GLY A 184 -11.96 19.43 4.57
C GLY A 184 -11.48 20.87 4.58
N GLN A 185 -11.80 21.62 5.64
CA GLN A 185 -11.33 22.99 5.83
C GLN A 185 -9.82 23.04 6.04
N ALA A 186 -9.26 22.16 6.87
CA ALA A 186 -7.82 22.07 7.07
C ALA A 186 -7.08 21.79 5.75
N ARG A 187 -7.61 20.89 4.91
CA ARG A 187 -7.04 20.54 3.61
C ARG A 187 -7.13 21.70 2.61
N GLU A 188 -8.24 22.44 2.59
CA GLU A 188 -8.38 23.61 1.73
C GLU A 188 -7.44 24.75 2.15
N GLU A 189 -7.28 24.96 3.45
CA GLU A 189 -6.36 25.96 4.01
C GLU A 189 -4.91 25.59 3.73
N GLN A 190 -4.55 24.31 3.84
CA GLN A 190 -3.24 23.78 3.49
C GLN A 190 -2.95 23.91 1.99
N ALA A 191 -3.90 23.56 1.12
CA ALA A 191 -3.76 23.76 -0.33
C ALA A 191 -3.61 25.24 -0.73
N LYS A 192 -4.28 26.16 -0.01
CA LYS A 192 -4.10 27.61 -0.18
C LYS A 192 -2.71 28.06 0.26
N GLN A 193 -2.20 27.55 1.38
CA GLN A 193 -0.85 27.83 1.87
C GLN A 193 0.22 27.32 0.90
N GLU A 194 0.06 26.12 0.34
CA GLU A 194 0.98 25.57 -0.66
C GLU A 194 1.01 26.42 -1.93
N LYS A 195 -0.16 26.76 -2.50
CA LYS A 195 -0.24 27.65 -3.68
C LYS A 195 0.39 29.02 -3.42
N ALA A 196 0.18 29.58 -2.24
CA ALA A 196 0.80 30.85 -1.84
C ALA A 196 2.33 30.72 -1.71
N SER A 197 2.82 29.62 -1.15
CA SER A 197 4.26 29.31 -1.03
C SER A 197 4.93 29.16 -2.38
N TYR A 198 4.33 28.42 -3.32
CA TYR A 198 4.83 28.27 -4.69
C TYR A 198 4.87 29.61 -5.43
N SER A 199 3.79 30.41 -5.35
CA SER A 199 3.75 31.73 -5.98
C SER A 199 4.80 32.70 -5.38
N ALA A 200 5.04 32.63 -4.07
CA ALA A 200 6.06 33.44 -3.41
C ALA A 200 7.49 33.04 -3.83
N LYS A 201 7.77 31.73 -3.96
CA LYS A 201 9.06 31.23 -4.45
C LYS A 201 9.32 31.68 -5.88
N GLU A 202 8.34 31.51 -6.78
CA GLU A 202 8.46 31.90 -8.19
C GLU A 202 8.68 33.40 -8.37
N LYS A 203 7.98 34.23 -7.58
CA LYS A 203 8.18 35.69 -7.60
C LYS A 203 9.57 36.09 -7.11
N LYS A 204 10.08 35.42 -6.07
CA LYS A 204 11.41 35.68 -5.52
C LYS A 204 12.52 35.30 -6.50
N GLU A 205 12.41 34.16 -7.18
CA GLU A 205 13.36 33.77 -8.24
C GLU A 205 13.35 34.78 -9.39
N LYS A 206 12.18 35.26 -9.81
CA LYS A 206 12.05 36.24 -10.89
C LYS A 206 12.66 37.60 -10.52
N ASP A 207 12.46 38.06 -9.29
CA ASP A 207 13.06 39.32 -8.80
C ASP A 207 14.59 39.19 -8.63
N GLU A 208 15.09 38.02 -8.22
CA GLU A 208 16.53 37.76 -8.11
C GLU A 208 17.20 37.70 -9.50
N ALA A 209 16.56 37.04 -10.47
CA ALA A 209 17.02 37.03 -11.86
C ALA A 209 17.07 38.44 -12.46
N ARG A 210 16.06 39.30 -12.20
CA ARG A 210 16.05 40.69 -12.66
C ARG A 210 17.20 41.49 -12.05
N ARG A 211 17.46 41.34 -10.75
CA ARG A 211 18.58 42.03 -10.07
C ARG A 211 19.95 41.61 -10.61
N ARG A 212 20.14 40.32 -10.94
CA ARG A 212 21.38 39.86 -11.58
C ARG A 212 21.56 40.46 -12.96
N ALA A 213 20.52 40.48 -13.79
CA ALA A 213 20.57 41.10 -15.12
C ALA A 213 20.86 42.61 -15.05
N GLU A 214 20.25 43.34 -14.10
CA GLU A 214 20.54 44.77 -13.89
C GLU A 214 21.98 45.01 -13.41
N ALA A 215 22.52 44.14 -12.56
CA ALA A 215 23.91 44.22 -12.09
C ALA A 215 24.92 43.93 -13.22
N GLU A 216 24.65 42.92 -14.05
CA GLU A 216 25.47 42.60 -15.22
C GLU A 216 25.46 43.73 -16.26
N ALA A 217 24.29 44.33 -16.52
CA ALA A 217 24.18 45.46 -17.44
C ALA A 217 24.94 46.70 -16.96
N ARG A 218 24.93 46.98 -15.65
CA ARG A 218 25.71 48.08 -15.06
C ARG A 218 27.21 47.81 -15.13
N ALA A 219 27.65 46.60 -14.80
CA ALA A 219 29.05 46.22 -14.90
C ALA A 219 29.57 46.29 -16.35
N ALA A 220 28.75 45.91 -17.34
CA ALA A 220 29.08 46.05 -18.75
C ALA A 220 29.22 47.52 -19.19
N ALA A 221 28.30 48.39 -18.76
CA ALA A 221 28.34 49.82 -19.07
C ALA A 221 29.54 50.54 -18.42
N GLU A 222 29.94 50.16 -17.21
CA GLU A 222 31.14 50.70 -16.55
C GLU A 222 32.43 50.27 -17.27
N LEU A 223 32.47 49.04 -17.80
CA LEU A 223 33.59 48.53 -18.61
C LEU A 223 33.70 49.20 -19.98
N GLU A 224 32.58 49.65 -20.54
CA GLU A 224 32.55 50.37 -21.82
C GLU A 224 33.02 51.82 -21.66
N ASN A 225 32.57 52.52 -20.60
CA ASN A 225 33.06 53.87 -20.26
C ASN A 225 34.56 53.89 -19.93
N GLN A 226 35.12 52.84 -19.32
CA GLN A 226 36.55 52.75 -19.05
C GLN A 226 37.41 52.54 -20.30
N LYS A 227 36.82 52.13 -21.43
CA LYS A 227 37.52 51.99 -22.72
C LYS A 227 37.47 53.24 -23.59
N GLU A 228 36.61 54.20 -23.28
CA GLU A 228 36.53 55.49 -23.99
C GLU A 228 37.45 56.57 -23.39
N ASP A 229 37.98 56.35 -22.18
CA ASP A 229 38.93 57.25 -21.48
C ASP A 229 40.43 56.84 -21.61
N GLU A 230 40.75 55.79 -22.39
CA GLU A 230 42.13 55.42 -22.83
C GLU A 230 42.40 55.85 -24.28
#